data_AF-A0A2G2BYE2-F1
#
_entry.id   AF-A0A2G2BYE2-F1
#
_cell.length_a   1.000
_cell.length_b   1.000
_cell.length_c   1.000
_cell.angle_alpha   90.00
_cell.angle_beta   90.00
_cell.angle_gamma   90.00
#
_symmetry.space_group_name_H-M   'P 1'
#
loop_
_entity.id
_entity.type
_entity.pdbx_description
1 polymer ?
#
loop_
_entity_poly.entity_id
_entity_poly.type
_entity_poly.pdbx_seq_one_letter_code
_entity_poly.pdbx_strand_id
1 'polypeptide(L)' 'NGDALSTKASLRDALSACLWTGREAVPVENDGVVVGRVTLDTIRARAELHA' A
#
# COMPACT_ATOMS: atom_id res chain seq x y z
N ASN A 1 6.03 8.74 10.62
CA ASN A 1 5.79 7.34 11.05
C ASN A 1 4.37 7.01 10.67
N GLY A 2 4.14 6.23 9.62
CA GLY A 2 2.79 5.83 9.26
C GLY A 2 2.68 4.32 9.25
N ASP A 3 1.50 3.85 9.59
CA ASP A 3 1.25 2.47 9.94
C ASP A 3 1.41 1.53 8.74
N ALA A 4 1.77 0.29 9.04
CA ALA A 4 1.80 -0.76 8.05
C ALA A 4 0.37 -1.11 7.62
N LEU A 5 0.21 -1.40 6.33
CA LEU A 5 -1.06 -1.86 5.77
C LEU A 5 -1.25 -3.34 6.08
N SER A 6 -2.44 -3.73 6.49
CA SER A 6 -2.79 -5.16 6.56
C SER A 6 -2.75 -5.78 5.16
N THR A 7 -2.38 -7.05 5.08
CA THR A 7 -2.57 -7.90 3.86
C THR A 7 -4.00 -7.94 3.35
N LYS A 8 -4.98 -7.58 4.18
CA LYS A 8 -6.40 -7.51 3.82
C LYS A 8 -6.84 -6.13 3.30
N ALA A 9 -5.95 -5.14 3.31
CA ALA A 9 -6.24 -3.79 2.84
C ALA A 9 -6.41 -3.78 1.31
N SER A 10 -7.31 -2.93 0.81
CA SER A 10 -7.53 -2.80 -0.63
C SER A 10 -6.44 -1.93 -1.28
N LEU A 11 -6.33 -2.00 -2.61
CA LEU A 11 -5.46 -1.08 -3.38
C LEU A 11 -5.82 0.39 -3.16
N ARG A 12 -7.10 0.69 -2.88
CA ARG A 12 -7.57 2.04 -2.56
C ARG A 12 -7.05 2.50 -1.20
N ASP A 13 -7.04 1.61 -0.21
CA ASP A 13 -6.51 1.91 1.13
C ASP A 13 -4.99 2.11 1.05
N ALA A 14 -4.31 1.28 0.27
CA ALA A 14 -2.89 1.43 -0.01
C ALA A 14 -2.58 2.76 -0.69
N LEU A 15 -3.36 3.15 -1.71
CA LEU A 15 -3.22 4.44 -2.39
C LEU A 15 -3.43 5.60 -1.41
N SER A 16 -4.50 5.53 -0.62
CA SER A 16 -4.83 6.55 0.36
C SER A 16 -3.70 6.70 1.38
N ALA A 17 -3.16 5.59 1.89
CA ALA A 17 -2.04 5.60 2.83
C ALA A 17 -0.79 6.25 2.21
N CYS A 18 -0.44 5.93 0.95
CA CYS A 18 0.66 6.58 0.26
C CYS A 18 0.46 8.10 0.13
N LEU A 19 -0.73 8.53 -0.31
CA LEU A 19 -1.06 9.95 -0.52
C LEU A 19 -1.06 10.76 0.78
N TRP A 20 -1.71 10.26 1.83
CA TRP A 20 -1.81 10.95 3.12
C TRP A 20 -0.47 11.01 3.85
N THR A 21 0.40 10.04 3.65
CA THR A 21 1.71 10.01 4.29
C THR A 21 2.81 10.66 3.46
N GLY A 22 2.52 11.04 2.21
CA GLY A 22 3.50 11.56 1.27
C GLY A 22 4.59 10.55 0.91
N ARG A 23 4.34 9.25 1.10
CA ARG A 23 5.33 8.18 0.87
C ARG A 23 5.05 7.46 -0.43
N GLU A 24 6.12 7.14 -1.13
CA GLU A 24 6.06 6.31 -2.34
C GLU A 24 5.91 4.82 -2.03
N ALA A 25 6.16 4.41 -0.78
CA ALA A 25 6.03 3.03 -0.33
C ALA A 25 5.47 2.94 1.09
N VAL A 26 4.62 1.94 1.31
CA VAL A 26 4.03 1.63 2.63
C VAL A 26 4.30 0.16 2.95
N PRO A 27 4.84 -0.17 4.13
CA PRO A 27 5.04 -1.56 4.54
C PRO A 27 3.69 -2.29 4.66
N VAL A 28 3.69 -3.57 4.34
CA VAL A 28 2.53 -4.45 4.49
C VAL A 28 2.83 -5.45 5.59
N GLU A 29 1.93 -5.55 6.56
CA GLU A 29 2.00 -6.47 7.68
C GLU A 29 0.93 -7.56 7.60
N ASN A 30 1.29 -8.74 8.07
CA ASN A 30 0.38 -9.84 8.35
C ASN A 30 0.57 -10.26 9.81
N ASP A 31 -0.46 -10.12 10.63
CA ASP A 31 -0.44 -10.50 12.05
C ASP A 31 0.74 -9.87 12.83
N GLY A 32 1.03 -8.59 12.56
CA GLY A 32 2.11 -7.82 13.19
C GLY A 32 3.51 -8.10 12.62
N VAL A 33 3.64 -8.96 11.62
CA VAL A 33 4.89 -9.22 10.90
C VAL A 33 4.89 -8.50 9.57
N VAL A 34 5.88 -7.65 9.30
CA VAL A 34 6.04 -7.02 7.99
C VAL A 34 6.42 -8.09 6.96
N VAL A 35 5.50 -8.39 6.04
CA VAL A 35 5.67 -9.40 4.99
C VAL A 35 6.13 -8.79 3.66
N GLY A 36 6.07 -7.46 3.53
CA GLY A 36 6.50 -6.79 2.31
C GLY A 36 6.24 -5.29 2.34
N ARG A 37 6.19 -4.68 1.16
CA ARG A 37 5.80 -3.29 0.96
C ARG A 37 5.04 -3.15 -0.35
N VAL A 38 4.12 -2.20 -0.39
CA VAL A 38 3.44 -1.78 -1.61
C VAL A 38 3.95 -0.40 -2.00
N THR A 39 4.18 -0.17 -3.29
CA THR A 39 4.61 1.13 -3.81
C THR A 39 3.50 1.81 -4.61
N LEU A 40 3.53 3.14 -4.65
CA LEU A 40 2.60 3.94 -5.45
C LEU A 40 2.64 3.54 -6.93
N ASP A 41 3.84 3.25 -7.45
CA ASP A 41 4.05 2.77 -8.81
C ASP A 41 3.33 1.44 -9.09
N THR A 42 3.45 0.47 -8.18
CA THR A 42 2.75 -0.83 -8.33
C THR A 42 1.23 -0.69 -8.22
N ILE A 43 0.75 0.23 -7.38
CA ILE A 43 -0.68 0.55 -7.27
C ILE A 43 -1.19 1.14 -8.58
N ARG A 44 -0.44 2.08 -9.18
CA ARG A 44 -0.78 2.72 -10.45
C ARG A 44 -0.79 1.70 -11.60
N ALA A 45 0.25 0.88 -11.72
CA ALA A 45 0.33 -0.18 -12.73
C ALA A 45 -0.86 -1.14 -12.63
N ARG A 46 -1.30 -1.46 -11.41
CA ARG A 46 -2.46 -2.35 -11.20
C ARG A 46 -3.79 -1.66 -11.46
N ALA A 47 -3.92 -0.36 -11.19
CA ALA A 47 -5.10 0.42 -11.55
C ALA A 47 -5.26 0.52 -13.07
N GLU A 48 -4.16 0.72 -13.81
CA GLU A 48 -4.15 0.73 -15.28
C GLU A 48 -4.53 -0.63 -15.88
N LEU A 49 -4.21 -1.74 -15.19
CA LEU A 49 -4.60 -3.10 -15.61
C LEU A 49 -6.11 -3.39 -15.44
N HIS A 50 -6.83 -2.60 -14.65
CA HIS A 50 -8.26 -2.76 -14.36
C HIS A 50 -9.14 -1.68 -15.03
N ALA A 51 -8.57 -0.87 -15.93
CA ALA A 51 -9.28 0.14 -16.74
C ALA A 51 -9.74 -0.43 -18.08
#